data_AF-A0A1H3M462-F1
#
_entry.id   AF-A0A1H3M462-F1
#
_cell.length_a   1.000
_cell.length_b   1.000
_cell.length_c   1.000
_cell.angle_alpha   90.00
_cell.angle_beta   90.00
_cell.angle_gamma   90.00
#
_symmetry.space_group_name_H-M   'P 1'
#
loop_
_entity.id
_entity.type
_entity.pdbx_description
1 polymer ?
#
loop_
_entity_poly.entity_id
_entity_poly.type
_entity_poly.pdbx_seq_one_letter_code
_entity_poly.pdbx_strand_id
1 'polypeptide(L)'
;MLHRLTFAPFPDTAAATWFADLGDALEAAGITGLLLANLAVSETEVLPAVAVLPGQVVVLQPATKAPTTTAQEQQTALATWLSTWPELPLVLATAIAGLVVDQHPAATPTVPDGWPATTLEALPRQLRALPLTLPFSEAVLHTWAASLTDEEEETEDQPTGFWEQKARQVWNWLGAADVPADPPYGADAPPTTSPADTAAEQQRLEQLRQQLFAELEQQRLQMEARETVREQSIAQLRQQLAATPSAAAEVAALQARLAAETQEKNALAAAIASSRQEAKVRNRELEARMQQLGHQVAQLQSRSTSAPATAPAAATLLTTAPASSAQSARVRASGPIAPRPVAATPWQLQWPRVALVLVLLGGIGAGGWAVQHYARPVAGPTETSRPAREDRSDIGDENLEAAAPTLFDIQPDTIQVDSEQLDSAREVAPEPATPAPAAEVMDSVVAPAEGI
;
A
#
# COMPACT_ATOMS: atom_id res chain seq x y z
N MET A 1 -7.87 -24.99 -2.94
CA MET A 1 -8.48 -24.96 -1.59
C MET A 1 -8.62 -23.50 -1.15
N LEU A 2 -9.47 -23.19 -0.15
CA LEU A 2 -9.57 -21.83 0.41
C LEU A 2 -8.73 -21.75 1.69
N HIS A 3 -7.68 -20.93 1.68
CA HIS A 3 -6.84 -20.70 2.86
C HIS A 3 -7.44 -19.56 3.69
N ARG A 4 -7.67 -19.79 4.99
CA ARG A 4 -8.22 -18.78 5.91
C ARG A 4 -7.12 -18.32 6.85
N LEU A 5 -6.76 -17.04 6.81
CA LEU A 5 -5.69 -16.44 7.61
C LEU A 5 -6.25 -15.30 8.46
N THR A 6 -5.82 -15.18 9.71
CA THR A 6 -6.26 -14.13 10.64
C THR A 6 -5.03 -13.35 11.10
N PHE A 7 -4.92 -12.07 10.72
CA PHE A 7 -3.75 -11.22 11.03
C PHE A 7 -3.84 -10.53 12.39
N ALA A 8 -5.06 -10.32 12.88
CA ALA A 8 -5.31 -9.69 14.16
C ALA A 8 -6.54 -10.32 14.83
N PRO A 9 -6.60 -10.34 16.18
CA PRO A 9 -7.76 -10.87 16.89
C PRO A 9 -9.03 -10.11 16.51
N PHE A 10 -10.16 -10.83 16.45
CA PHE A 10 -11.45 -10.22 16.15
C PHE A 10 -11.88 -9.28 17.30
N PRO A 11 -12.48 -8.12 16.98
CA PRO A 11 -12.89 -7.15 17.99
C PRO A 11 -14.04 -7.66 18.88
N ASP A 12 -14.86 -8.56 18.34
CA ASP A 12 -15.97 -9.20 19.05
C ASP A 12 -16.29 -10.58 18.45
N THR A 13 -17.16 -11.34 19.13
CA THR A 13 -17.61 -12.67 18.69
C THR A 13 -18.47 -12.62 17.44
N ALA A 14 -19.17 -11.51 17.18
CA ALA A 14 -20.01 -11.36 16.00
C ALA A 14 -19.17 -11.26 14.72
N ALA A 15 -18.06 -10.51 14.75
CA ALA A 15 -17.09 -10.41 13.68
C ALA A 15 -16.40 -11.75 13.39
N ALA A 16 -16.03 -12.49 14.43
CA ALA A 16 -15.46 -13.84 14.28
C ALA A 16 -16.46 -14.82 13.64
N THR A 17 -17.72 -14.81 14.10
CA THR A 17 -18.79 -15.65 13.55
C THR A 17 -19.07 -15.28 12.09
N TRP A 18 -19.18 -13.97 11.78
CA TRP A 18 -19.36 -13.49 10.42
C TRP A 18 -18.24 -13.94 9.47
N PHE A 19 -16.99 -13.89 9.92
CA PHE A 19 -15.85 -14.35 9.12
C PHE A 19 -15.86 -15.88 8.91
N ALA A 20 -16.24 -16.65 9.94
CA ALA A 20 -16.38 -18.09 9.83
C ALA A 20 -17.48 -18.47 8.82
N ASP A 21 -18.66 -17.85 8.92
CA ASP A 21 -19.78 -18.05 8.00
C ASP A 21 -19.40 -17.69 6.55
N LEU A 22 -18.61 -16.62 6.38
CA LEU A 22 -18.07 -16.19 5.11
C LEU A 22 -17.15 -17.26 4.50
N GLY A 23 -16.21 -17.78 5.28
CA GLY A 23 -15.34 -18.87 4.86
C GLY A 23 -16.12 -20.11 4.46
N ASP A 24 -17.10 -20.52 5.27
CA ASP A 24 -17.91 -21.71 5.03
C ASP A 24 -18.76 -21.58 3.76
N ALA A 25 -19.35 -20.40 3.52
CA ALA A 25 -20.12 -20.12 2.31
C ALA A 25 -19.25 -20.16 1.04
N LEU A 26 -18.02 -19.62 1.09
CA LEU A 26 -17.09 -19.63 -0.03
C LEU A 26 -16.56 -21.04 -0.31
N GLU A 27 -16.22 -21.80 0.74
CA GLU A 27 -15.73 -23.17 0.63
C GLU A 27 -16.83 -24.14 0.14
N ALA A 28 -18.05 -24.03 0.65
CA ALA A 28 -19.20 -24.80 0.15
C ALA A 28 -19.50 -24.51 -1.33
N ALA A 29 -19.19 -23.31 -1.81
CA ALA A 29 -19.29 -22.95 -3.22
C ALA A 29 -18.10 -23.42 -4.08
N GLY A 30 -17.09 -24.06 -3.47
CA GLY A 30 -15.89 -24.53 -4.16
C GLY A 30 -14.98 -23.40 -4.64
N ILE A 31 -15.01 -22.24 -3.98
CA ILE A 31 -14.09 -21.13 -4.30
C ILE A 31 -12.71 -21.47 -3.74
N THR A 32 -11.67 -21.27 -4.56
CA THR A 32 -10.27 -21.43 -4.18
C THR A 32 -9.56 -20.07 -4.13
N GLY A 33 -8.62 -19.91 -3.20
CA GLY A 33 -7.92 -18.64 -2.98
C GLY A 33 -7.50 -18.45 -1.52
N LEU A 34 -7.29 -17.19 -1.12
CA LEU A 34 -7.06 -16.80 0.27
C LEU A 34 -8.21 -15.91 0.77
N LEU A 35 -8.56 -16.10 2.04
CA LEU A 35 -9.45 -15.25 2.79
C LEU A 35 -8.70 -14.74 4.02
N LEU A 36 -8.44 -13.43 4.05
CA LEU A 36 -7.64 -12.76 5.08
C LEU A 36 -8.59 -12.00 6.02
N ALA A 37 -8.49 -12.24 7.33
CA ALA A 37 -9.28 -11.58 8.37
C ALA A 37 -8.48 -10.47 9.08
N ASN A 38 -9.16 -9.37 9.41
CA ASN A 38 -8.65 -8.24 10.19
C ASN A 38 -7.28 -7.74 9.69
N LEU A 39 -7.18 -7.53 8.39
CA LEU A 39 -5.93 -7.13 7.76
C LEU A 39 -5.62 -5.65 8.04
N ALA A 40 -4.57 -5.37 8.81
CA ALA A 40 -4.07 -4.01 9.02
C ALA A 40 -3.29 -3.54 7.78
N VAL A 41 -3.92 -2.70 6.97
CA VAL A 41 -3.32 -2.15 5.74
C VAL A 41 -2.62 -0.81 5.97
N SER A 42 -2.92 -0.14 7.08
CA SER A 42 -2.21 1.05 7.57
C SER A 42 -2.33 1.12 9.11
N GLU A 43 -1.66 2.08 9.74
CA GLU A 43 -1.71 2.28 11.20
C GLU A 43 -3.12 2.55 11.74
N THR A 44 -4.01 3.08 10.90
CA THR A 44 -5.37 3.50 11.30
C THR A 44 -6.46 2.66 10.65
N GLU A 45 -6.11 1.73 9.76
CA GLU A 45 -7.07 1.04 8.91
C GLU A 45 -6.91 -0.48 8.95
N VAL A 46 -7.97 -1.14 9.40
CA VAL A 46 -8.09 -2.59 9.47
C VAL A 46 -9.27 -3.03 8.63
N LEU A 47 -9.01 -3.85 7.62
CA LEU A 47 -10.02 -4.40 6.73
C LEU A 47 -10.63 -5.67 7.37
N PRO A 48 -11.96 -5.76 7.51
CA PRO A 48 -12.60 -6.90 8.18
C PRO A 48 -12.30 -8.24 7.50
N ALA A 49 -12.48 -8.30 6.18
CA ALA A 49 -12.11 -9.45 5.38
C ALA A 49 -11.67 -9.05 3.97
N VAL A 50 -10.66 -9.75 3.45
CA VAL A 50 -10.17 -9.60 2.07
C VAL A 50 -10.11 -10.97 1.42
N ALA A 51 -10.82 -11.14 0.30
CA ALA A 51 -10.74 -12.34 -0.52
C ALA A 51 -9.80 -12.10 -1.70
N VAL A 52 -8.72 -12.89 -1.76
CA VAL A 52 -7.75 -12.90 -2.85
C VAL A 52 -7.96 -14.18 -3.66
N LEU A 53 -8.54 -14.03 -4.84
CA LEU A 53 -8.93 -15.14 -5.72
C LEU A 53 -8.09 -15.11 -7.00
N PRO A 54 -7.99 -16.22 -7.76
CA PRO A 54 -7.38 -16.20 -9.07
C PRO A 54 -8.06 -15.14 -9.94
N GLY A 55 -7.28 -14.14 -10.38
CA GLY A 55 -7.77 -13.06 -11.22
C GLY A 55 -8.36 -11.82 -10.54
N GLN A 56 -8.59 -11.81 -9.22
CA GLN A 56 -9.29 -10.70 -8.55
C GLN A 56 -9.02 -10.58 -7.05
N VAL A 57 -9.15 -9.37 -6.52
CA VAL A 57 -9.09 -9.05 -5.09
C VAL A 57 -10.37 -8.32 -4.70
N VAL A 58 -10.98 -8.75 -3.60
CA VAL A 58 -12.26 -8.22 -3.15
C VAL A 58 -12.21 -7.90 -1.66
N VAL A 59 -12.50 -6.66 -1.28
CA VAL A 59 -12.72 -6.26 0.11
C VAL A 59 -14.16 -6.61 0.49
N LEU A 60 -14.33 -7.33 1.59
CA LEU A 60 -15.62 -7.78 2.09
C LEU A 60 -15.88 -7.07 3.42
N GLN A 61 -16.96 -6.30 3.48
CA GLN A 61 -17.37 -5.58 4.70
C GLN A 61 -18.70 -6.12 5.25
N PRO A 62 -18.85 -6.25 6.58
CA PRO A 62 -20.13 -6.57 7.19
C PRO A 62 -21.08 -5.37 7.10
N ALA A 63 -22.36 -5.61 6.76
CA ALA A 63 -23.37 -4.55 6.64
C ALA A 63 -23.64 -3.78 7.95
N THR A 64 -23.28 -4.34 9.10
CA THR A 64 -23.52 -3.75 10.43
C THR A 64 -22.51 -2.68 10.82
N LYS A 65 -21.34 -2.63 10.15
CA LYS A 65 -20.26 -1.70 10.50
C LYS A 65 -20.21 -0.58 9.48
N ALA A 66 -20.47 0.65 9.93
CA ALA A 66 -20.20 1.82 9.09
C ALA A 66 -18.69 1.91 8.83
N PRO A 67 -18.25 2.07 7.58
CA PRO A 67 -16.83 2.23 7.30
C PRO A 67 -16.33 3.55 7.90
N THR A 68 -15.15 3.50 8.49
CA THR A 68 -14.48 4.68 9.06
C THR A 68 -13.79 5.52 7.97
N THR A 69 -13.55 4.92 6.81
CA THR A 69 -12.80 5.45 5.67
C THR A 69 -13.59 5.25 4.39
N THR A 70 -13.31 6.05 3.37
CA THR A 70 -13.98 5.90 2.08
C THR A 70 -13.55 4.61 1.38
N ALA A 71 -14.43 4.05 0.55
CA ALA A 71 -14.12 2.89 -0.29
C ALA A 71 -12.83 3.05 -1.11
N GLN A 72 -12.56 4.26 -1.61
CA GLN A 72 -11.38 4.55 -2.41
C GLN A 72 -10.09 4.56 -1.57
N GLU A 73 -10.15 5.04 -0.33
CA GLU A 73 -9.02 5.00 0.60
C GLU A 73 -8.66 3.55 0.94
N GLN A 74 -9.66 2.71 1.26
CA GLN A 74 -9.46 1.29 1.54
C GLN A 74 -8.82 0.53 0.37
N GLN A 75 -9.30 0.77 -0.86
CA GLN A 75 -8.72 0.18 -2.06
C GLN A 75 -7.27 0.64 -2.27
N THR A 76 -6.97 1.91 -1.99
CA THR A 76 -5.62 2.47 -2.14
C THR A 76 -4.66 1.91 -1.09
N ALA A 77 -5.11 1.83 0.16
CA ALA A 77 -4.34 1.24 1.25
C ALA A 77 -4.06 -0.24 0.99
N LEU A 78 -5.08 -1.02 0.58
CA LEU A 78 -4.90 -2.42 0.24
C LEU A 78 -3.97 -2.62 -0.97
N ALA A 79 -4.08 -1.82 -2.03
CA ALA A 79 -3.18 -1.90 -3.17
C ALA A 79 -1.72 -1.61 -2.76
N THR A 80 -1.52 -0.62 -1.88
CA THR A 80 -0.20 -0.28 -1.34
C THR A 80 0.35 -1.44 -0.50
N TRP A 81 -0.46 -2.01 0.38
CA TRP A 81 -0.07 -3.17 1.18
C TRP A 81 0.24 -4.40 0.29
N LEU A 82 -0.57 -4.70 -0.72
CA LEU A 82 -0.28 -5.81 -1.65
C LEU A 82 1.02 -5.60 -2.44
N SER A 83 1.39 -4.34 -2.70
CA SER A 83 2.63 -4.00 -3.41
C SER A 83 3.91 -4.17 -2.59
N THR A 84 3.81 -4.36 -1.26
CA THR A 84 4.99 -4.67 -0.43
C THR A 84 5.46 -6.11 -0.60
N TRP A 85 4.60 -6.99 -1.13
CA TRP A 85 4.92 -8.40 -1.35
C TRP A 85 5.57 -8.61 -2.72
N PRO A 86 6.86 -8.99 -2.77
CA PRO A 86 7.59 -9.12 -4.03
C PRO A 86 7.08 -10.28 -4.92
N GLU A 87 6.36 -11.24 -4.34
CA GLU A 87 5.79 -12.37 -5.06
C GLU A 87 4.52 -12.02 -5.84
N LEU A 88 3.86 -10.92 -5.46
CA LEU A 88 2.62 -10.50 -6.08
C LEU A 88 2.88 -9.52 -7.23
N PRO A 89 2.20 -9.67 -8.38
CA PRO A 89 2.17 -8.62 -9.40
C PRO A 89 1.60 -7.32 -8.84
N LEU A 90 2.00 -6.19 -9.42
CA LEU A 90 1.50 -4.87 -9.05
C LEU A 90 -0.04 -4.82 -9.15
N VAL A 91 -0.70 -4.59 -8.02
CA VAL A 91 -2.16 -4.44 -7.93
C VAL A 91 -2.50 -2.96 -7.95
N LEU A 92 -3.33 -2.54 -8.90
CA LEU A 92 -3.88 -1.18 -8.92
C LEU A 92 -5.11 -1.10 -8.02
N ALA A 93 -5.29 0.01 -7.32
CA ALA A 93 -6.46 0.24 -6.45
C ALA A 93 -7.79 0.07 -7.21
N THR A 94 -7.85 0.47 -8.48
CA THR A 94 -9.05 0.34 -9.34
C THR A 94 -9.39 -1.09 -9.73
N ALA A 95 -8.46 -2.05 -9.55
CA ALA A 95 -8.69 -3.46 -9.79
C ALA A 95 -9.24 -4.21 -8.56
N ILE A 96 -9.29 -3.54 -7.41
CA ILE A 96 -9.81 -4.09 -6.16
C ILE A 96 -11.31 -3.79 -6.08
N ALA A 97 -12.12 -4.84 -6.10
CA ALA A 97 -13.56 -4.69 -5.89
C ALA A 97 -13.87 -4.59 -4.39
N GLY A 98 -15.03 -4.02 -4.06
CA GLY A 98 -15.55 -4.03 -2.69
C GLY A 98 -17.00 -4.47 -2.67
N LEU A 99 -17.37 -5.28 -1.69
CA LEU A 99 -18.73 -5.80 -1.49
C LEU A 99 -19.13 -5.63 -0.02
N VAL A 100 -20.38 -5.23 0.19
CA VAL A 100 -21.00 -5.26 1.53
C VAL A 100 -21.80 -6.54 1.67
N VAL A 101 -21.46 -7.37 2.65
CA VAL A 101 -22.07 -8.68 2.88
C VAL A 101 -23.01 -8.59 4.07
N ASP A 102 -24.30 -8.81 3.81
CA ASP A 102 -25.33 -8.93 4.82
C ASP A 102 -25.58 -10.42 5.16
N GLN A 103 -25.71 -10.72 6.45
CA GLN A 103 -26.12 -12.04 6.91
C GLN A 103 -27.62 -12.25 6.75
N HIS A 104 -28.42 -11.19 6.81
CA HIS A 104 -29.88 -11.28 6.84
C HIS A 104 -30.51 -10.47 5.70
N PRO A 105 -31.36 -11.06 4.84
CA PRO A 105 -31.94 -10.37 3.68
C PRO A 105 -32.99 -9.28 4.01
N ALA A 106 -33.16 -8.90 5.27
CA ALA A 106 -34.39 -8.27 5.76
C ALA A 106 -34.41 -6.73 5.68
N ALA A 107 -33.30 -6.06 5.42
CA ALA A 107 -33.28 -4.60 5.26
C ALA A 107 -32.45 -4.25 4.03
N THR A 108 -32.96 -3.39 3.15
CA THR A 108 -32.15 -2.74 2.12
C THR A 108 -31.02 -1.98 2.83
N PRO A 109 -29.77 -2.46 2.78
CA PRO A 109 -28.69 -1.78 3.47
C PRO A 109 -28.48 -0.45 2.75
N THR A 110 -28.57 0.65 3.49
CA THR A 110 -28.07 1.94 3.02
C THR A 110 -26.56 1.80 2.94
N VAL A 111 -26.03 1.52 1.75
CA VAL A 111 -24.59 1.40 1.55
C VAL A 111 -24.00 2.80 1.38
N PRO A 112 -23.18 3.29 2.33
CA PRO A 112 -22.70 4.66 2.32
C PRO A 112 -21.72 4.98 1.17
N ASP A 113 -21.12 3.97 0.52
CA ASP A 113 -19.94 4.18 -0.34
C ASP A 113 -20.02 3.56 -1.75
N GLY A 114 -21.22 3.30 -2.25
CA GLY A 114 -21.43 2.84 -3.64
C GLY A 114 -20.96 1.42 -3.94
N TRP A 115 -20.47 0.67 -2.96
CA TRP A 115 -20.26 -0.77 -3.08
C TRP A 115 -21.59 -1.50 -3.18
N PRO A 116 -21.72 -2.51 -4.06
CA PRO A 116 -22.96 -3.27 -4.13
C PRO A 116 -23.09 -4.15 -2.88
N ALA A 117 -24.28 -4.16 -2.29
CA ALA A 117 -24.62 -5.07 -1.22
C ALA A 117 -25.01 -6.45 -1.76
N THR A 118 -24.69 -7.49 -0.99
CA THR A 118 -25.05 -8.88 -1.27
C THR A 118 -25.34 -9.64 0.01
N THR A 119 -26.10 -10.72 -0.12
CA THR A 119 -26.26 -11.70 0.96
C THR A 119 -25.11 -12.71 0.92
N LEU A 120 -24.87 -13.36 2.06
CA LEU A 120 -23.90 -14.45 2.18
C LEU A 120 -24.14 -15.56 1.12
N GLU A 121 -25.40 -15.94 0.88
CA GLU A 121 -25.77 -16.96 -0.11
C GLU A 121 -25.52 -16.54 -1.56
N ALA A 122 -25.64 -15.25 -1.86
CA ALA A 122 -25.44 -14.71 -3.21
C ALA A 122 -23.97 -14.36 -3.50
N LEU A 123 -23.14 -14.24 -2.45
CA LEU A 123 -21.74 -13.83 -2.54
C LEU A 123 -20.93 -14.67 -3.57
N PRO A 124 -20.97 -16.02 -3.58
CA PRO A 124 -20.19 -16.78 -4.55
C PRO A 124 -20.57 -16.50 -6.00
N ARG A 125 -21.87 -16.26 -6.27
CA ARG A 125 -22.35 -15.91 -7.61
C ARG A 125 -21.85 -14.53 -8.01
N GLN A 126 -21.85 -13.58 -7.08
CA GLN A 126 -21.39 -12.23 -7.36
C GLN A 126 -19.87 -12.17 -7.54
N LEU A 127 -19.09 -12.90 -6.74
CA LEU A 127 -17.65 -13.01 -6.91
C LEU A 127 -17.27 -13.55 -8.28
N ARG A 128 -17.99 -14.54 -8.81
CA ARG A 128 -17.77 -15.07 -10.18
C ARG A 128 -18.18 -14.10 -11.29
N ALA A 129 -19.04 -13.13 -10.99
CA ALA A 129 -19.50 -12.13 -11.96
C ALA A 129 -18.58 -10.89 -12.01
N LEU A 130 -17.67 -10.74 -11.05
CA LEU A 130 -16.68 -9.67 -11.06
C LEU A 130 -15.66 -9.86 -12.19
N PRO A 131 -15.11 -8.76 -12.74
CA PRO A 131 -14.13 -8.84 -13.81
C PRO A 131 -12.77 -9.34 -13.28
N LEU A 132 -12.24 -10.38 -13.93
CA LEU A 132 -10.91 -10.93 -13.67
C LEU A 132 -9.84 -10.02 -14.30
N THR A 133 -9.45 -8.99 -13.57
CA THR A 133 -8.53 -7.94 -14.08
C THR A 133 -7.07 -8.16 -13.70
N LEU A 134 -6.79 -9.02 -12.70
CA LEU A 134 -5.47 -9.20 -12.13
C LEU A 134 -4.80 -10.46 -12.68
N PRO A 135 -3.48 -10.48 -12.91
CA PRO A 135 -2.76 -11.65 -13.40
C PRO A 135 -2.41 -12.64 -12.27
N PHE A 136 -3.30 -12.85 -11.30
CA PHE A 136 -3.08 -13.83 -10.22
C PHE A 136 -3.41 -15.24 -10.70
N SER A 137 -2.38 -16.08 -10.78
CA SER A 137 -2.56 -17.52 -10.99
C SER A 137 -2.76 -18.23 -9.66
N GLU A 138 -3.44 -19.38 -9.67
CA GLU A 138 -3.62 -20.22 -8.49
C GLU A 138 -2.28 -20.67 -7.88
N ALA A 139 -1.25 -20.91 -8.70
CA ALA A 139 0.08 -21.27 -8.23
C ALA A 139 0.73 -20.14 -7.42
N VAL A 140 0.64 -18.89 -7.89
CA VAL A 140 1.17 -17.71 -7.17
C VAL A 140 0.45 -17.53 -5.84
N LEU A 141 -0.88 -17.71 -5.82
CA LEU A 141 -1.63 -17.62 -4.57
C LEU A 141 -1.27 -18.74 -3.58
N HIS A 142 -1.00 -19.95 -4.07
CA HIS A 142 -0.55 -21.03 -3.21
C HIS A 142 0.85 -20.77 -2.62
N THR A 143 1.80 -20.26 -3.41
CA THR A 143 3.13 -19.88 -2.92
C THR A 143 3.03 -18.75 -1.90
N TRP A 144 2.23 -17.73 -2.19
CA TRP A 144 2.04 -16.60 -1.28
C TRP A 144 1.30 -17.01 0.01
N ALA A 145 0.31 -17.89 -0.08
CA ALA A 145 -0.35 -18.45 1.10
C ALA A 145 0.66 -19.22 1.97
N ALA A 146 1.53 -20.02 1.35
CA ALA A 146 2.59 -20.72 2.05
C ALA A 146 3.54 -19.73 2.74
N SER A 147 4.00 -18.68 2.04
CA SER A 147 4.89 -17.67 2.64
C SER A 147 4.27 -16.91 3.81
N LEU A 148 2.95 -16.72 3.81
CA LEU A 148 2.23 -16.07 4.91
C LEU A 148 2.03 -16.98 6.13
N THR A 149 1.95 -18.30 5.92
CA THR A 149 1.88 -19.28 7.02
C THR A 149 3.25 -19.73 7.51
N ASP A 150 4.26 -19.59 6.66
CA ASP A 150 5.68 -19.86 6.94
C ASP A 150 6.31 -18.66 7.68
N GLU A 151 5.51 -17.93 8.47
CA GLU A 151 6.00 -17.03 9.51
C GLU A 151 6.84 -17.87 10.46
N GLU A 152 8.13 -17.95 10.13
CA GLU A 152 9.25 -18.14 11.02
C GLU A 152 8.85 -18.90 12.29
N GLU A 153 8.78 -20.23 12.17
CA GLU A 153 9.63 -21.00 13.06
C GLU A 153 11.07 -20.47 12.82
N GLU A 154 11.39 -19.29 13.35
CA GLU A 154 12.63 -19.04 14.05
C GLU A 154 12.67 -20.07 15.20
N THR A 155 12.72 -21.37 14.85
CA THR A 155 13.71 -22.21 15.50
C THR A 155 14.97 -21.37 15.54
N GLU A 156 15.45 -21.09 16.74
CA GLU A 156 16.77 -20.53 17.03
C GLU A 156 17.93 -21.39 16.44
N ASP A 157 17.69 -22.14 15.37
CA ASP A 157 18.67 -22.69 14.46
C ASP A 157 19.23 -21.54 13.60
N GLN A 158 20.01 -20.71 14.29
CA GLN A 158 21.15 -20.06 13.67
C GLN A 158 21.83 -21.05 12.71
N PRO A 159 22.30 -20.62 11.53
CA PRO A 159 22.98 -21.47 10.55
C PRO A 159 24.37 -21.92 11.05
N THR A 160 24.40 -22.73 12.12
CA THR A 160 25.57 -23.42 12.64
C THR A 160 25.98 -24.57 11.72
N GLY A 161 25.06 -25.06 10.88
CA GLY A 161 25.30 -26.18 9.97
C GLY A 161 26.43 -25.98 8.96
N PHE A 162 26.66 -24.75 8.47
CA PHE A 162 27.78 -24.51 7.54
C PHE A 162 29.14 -24.62 8.23
N TRP A 163 29.28 -24.02 9.41
CA TRP A 163 30.52 -24.09 10.19
C TRP A 163 30.76 -25.48 10.77
N GLU A 164 29.70 -26.19 11.16
CA GLU A 164 29.80 -27.55 11.67
C GLU A 164 30.16 -28.55 10.55
N GLN A 165 29.60 -28.40 9.34
CA GLN A 165 30.00 -29.20 8.19
C GLN A 165 31.45 -28.92 7.77
N LYS A 166 31.88 -27.64 7.78
CA LYS A 166 33.27 -27.27 7.53
C LYS A 166 34.21 -27.81 8.60
N ALA A 167 33.83 -27.74 9.88
CA ALA A 167 34.61 -28.28 10.99
C ALA A 167 34.73 -29.80 10.88
N ARG A 168 33.66 -30.51 10.56
CA ARG A 168 33.68 -31.97 10.31
C ARG A 168 34.52 -32.34 9.09
N GLN A 169 34.48 -31.54 8.02
CA GLN A 169 35.36 -31.75 6.86
C GLN A 169 36.83 -31.54 7.21
N VAL A 170 37.16 -30.48 7.94
CA VAL A 170 38.54 -30.21 8.39
C VAL A 170 39.00 -31.29 9.36
N TRP A 171 38.13 -31.77 10.24
CA TRP A 171 38.43 -32.85 11.20
C TRP A 171 38.68 -34.19 10.50
N ASN A 172 37.90 -34.51 9.46
CA ASN A 172 38.15 -35.67 8.61
C ASN A 172 39.44 -35.51 7.79
N TRP A 173 39.77 -34.30 7.34
CA TRP A 173 41.01 -34.04 6.60
C TRP A 173 42.26 -34.09 7.48
N LEU A 174 42.14 -33.75 8.76
CA LEU A 174 43.20 -33.90 9.77
C LEU A 174 43.44 -35.36 10.19
N GLY A 175 42.73 -36.33 9.60
CA GLY A 175 43.01 -37.76 9.77
C GLY A 175 42.53 -38.36 11.09
N ALA A 176 41.71 -37.64 11.87
CA ALA A 176 41.20 -38.14 13.15
C ALA A 176 40.17 -39.28 13.00
N ALA A 177 39.59 -39.47 11.80
CA ALA A 177 38.60 -40.50 11.53
C ALA A 177 39.19 -41.77 10.88
N ASP A 178 40.46 -41.76 10.48
CA ASP A 178 41.08 -42.86 9.74
C ASP A 178 42.49 -43.17 10.27
N VAL A 179 42.60 -43.32 11.60
CA VAL A 179 43.68 -44.12 12.19
C VAL A 179 43.16 -45.56 12.21
N PRO A 180 43.46 -46.39 11.20
CA PRO A 180 43.17 -47.82 11.29
C PRO A 180 43.81 -48.32 12.58
N ALA A 181 43.06 -49.07 13.38
CA ALA A 181 43.58 -49.71 14.58
C ALA A 181 44.88 -50.43 14.21
N ASP A 182 46.00 -49.96 14.77
CA ASP A 182 47.33 -50.46 14.48
C ASP A 182 47.27 -52.00 14.42
N PRO A 183 47.62 -52.65 13.28
CA PRO A 183 47.79 -54.08 13.27
C PRO A 183 48.86 -54.41 14.32
N PRO A 184 48.68 -55.48 15.11
CA PRO A 184 49.54 -55.78 16.23
C PRO A 184 51.00 -55.81 15.78
N TYR A 185 51.83 -54.96 16.41
CA TYR A 185 53.28 -54.92 16.23
C TYR A 185 53.86 -56.33 16.43
N GLY A 186 54.08 -57.05 15.34
CA GLY A 186 54.74 -58.35 15.38
C GLY A 186 54.14 -59.39 14.46
N ALA A 187 54.37 -59.25 13.15
CA ALA A 187 54.84 -60.34 12.31
C ALA A 187 55.09 -59.78 10.91
N ASP A 188 56.21 -60.20 10.34
CA ASP A 188 56.66 -59.96 8.97
C ASP A 188 57.38 -58.63 8.72
N ALA A 189 58.71 -58.76 8.62
CA ALA A 189 59.60 -57.72 8.15
C ALA A 189 59.11 -57.18 6.80
N PRO A 190 59.03 -55.85 6.61
CA PRO A 190 58.58 -55.29 5.36
C PRO A 190 59.51 -55.73 4.22
N PRO A 191 58.97 -56.05 3.03
CA PRO A 191 59.80 -56.35 1.87
C PRO A 191 60.74 -55.15 1.63
N THR A 192 62.04 -55.42 1.54
CA THR A 192 63.06 -54.40 1.25
C THR A 192 62.74 -53.72 -0.07
N THR A 193 62.11 -52.55 -0.02
CA THR A 193 61.90 -51.69 -1.19
C THR A 193 63.27 -51.35 -1.78
N SER A 194 63.41 -51.51 -3.09
CA SER A 194 64.68 -51.26 -3.74
C SER A 194 65.00 -49.76 -3.66
N PRO A 195 66.28 -49.36 -3.47
CA PRO A 195 66.67 -47.95 -3.35
C PRO A 195 66.37 -47.10 -4.60
N ALA A 196 66.00 -47.73 -5.72
CA ALA A 196 65.51 -47.05 -6.91
C ALA A 196 64.07 -46.50 -6.74
N ASP A 197 63.21 -47.19 -5.99
CA ASP A 197 61.82 -46.81 -5.78
C ASP A 197 61.73 -45.59 -4.86
N THR A 198 62.60 -45.52 -3.85
CA THR A 198 62.67 -44.37 -2.91
C THR A 198 63.16 -43.09 -3.59
N ALA A 199 64.06 -43.17 -4.58
CA ALA A 199 64.49 -42.01 -5.34
C ALA A 199 63.38 -41.44 -6.25
N ALA A 200 62.58 -42.31 -6.87
CA ALA A 200 61.43 -41.90 -7.67
C ALA A 200 60.34 -41.25 -6.82
N GLU A 201 60.10 -41.76 -5.61
CA GLU A 201 59.17 -41.16 -4.65
C GLU A 201 59.62 -39.77 -4.18
N GLN A 202 60.92 -39.59 -3.91
CA GLN A 202 61.46 -38.28 -3.54
C GLN A 202 61.24 -37.25 -4.64
N GLN A 203 61.53 -37.60 -5.90
CA GLN A 203 61.28 -36.72 -7.05
C GLN A 203 59.79 -36.38 -7.18
N ARG A 204 58.89 -37.33 -6.94
CA ARG A 204 57.44 -37.10 -6.96
C ARG A 204 56.99 -36.14 -5.85
N LEU A 205 57.57 -36.26 -4.65
CA LEU A 205 57.27 -35.34 -3.53
C LEU A 205 57.81 -33.93 -3.78
N GLU A 206 58.99 -33.80 -4.39
CA GLU A 206 59.52 -32.51 -4.79
C GLU A 206 58.64 -31.83 -5.85
N GLN A 207 58.18 -32.60 -6.84
CA GLN A 207 57.26 -32.11 -7.86
C GLN A 207 55.92 -31.67 -7.24
N LEU A 208 55.37 -32.45 -6.31
CA LEU A 208 54.16 -32.08 -5.58
C LEU A 208 54.35 -30.82 -4.74
N ARG A 209 55.50 -30.66 -4.06
CA ARG A 209 55.81 -29.43 -3.32
C ARG A 209 55.86 -28.22 -4.24
N GLN A 210 56.53 -28.33 -5.38
CA GLN A 210 56.61 -27.25 -6.36
C GLN A 210 55.22 -26.88 -6.90
N GLN A 211 54.38 -27.88 -7.16
CA GLN A 211 53.00 -27.66 -7.62
C GLN A 211 52.15 -26.93 -6.56
N LEU A 212 52.24 -27.34 -5.29
CA LEU A 212 51.51 -26.70 -4.20
C LEU A 212 51.94 -25.24 -3.97
N PHE A 213 53.24 -24.94 -4.08
CA PHE A 213 53.72 -23.56 -3.99
C PHE A 213 53.17 -22.70 -5.14
N ALA A 214 53.17 -23.21 -6.37
CA ALA A 214 52.63 -22.49 -7.52
C ALA A 214 51.11 -22.25 -7.38
N GLU A 215 50.36 -23.22 -6.86
CA GLU A 215 48.92 -23.07 -6.64
C GLU A 215 48.61 -22.03 -5.55
N LEU A 216 49.36 -22.01 -4.45
CA LEU A 216 49.19 -21.01 -3.38
C LEU A 216 49.51 -19.59 -3.87
N GLU A 217 50.57 -19.42 -4.66
CA GLU A 217 50.88 -18.11 -5.28
C GLU A 217 49.76 -17.66 -6.22
N GLN A 218 49.23 -18.58 -7.04
CA GLN A 218 48.10 -18.28 -7.93
C GLN A 218 46.84 -17.89 -7.14
N GLN A 219 46.51 -18.60 -6.05
CA GLN A 219 45.38 -18.27 -5.20
C GLN A 219 45.55 -16.90 -4.54
N ARG A 220 46.76 -16.56 -4.06
CA ARG A 220 47.05 -15.25 -3.49
C ARG A 220 46.82 -14.13 -4.50
N LEU A 221 47.32 -14.27 -5.72
CA LEU A 221 47.12 -13.28 -6.79
C LEU A 221 45.63 -13.14 -7.14
N GLN A 222 44.86 -14.23 -7.13
CA GLN A 222 43.42 -14.17 -7.34
C GLN A 222 42.68 -13.45 -6.21
N MET A 223 43.12 -13.60 -4.95
CA MET A 223 42.54 -12.86 -3.83
C MET A 223 42.87 -11.38 -3.90
N GLU A 224 44.12 -11.01 -4.16
CA GLU A 224 44.53 -9.61 -4.34
C GLU A 224 43.75 -8.94 -5.50
N ALA A 225 43.52 -9.66 -6.61
CA ALA A 225 42.68 -9.18 -7.71
C ALA A 225 41.21 -8.97 -7.29
N ARG A 226 40.64 -9.86 -6.46
CA ARG A 226 39.27 -9.70 -5.96
C ARG A 226 39.16 -8.55 -4.96
N GLU A 227 40.16 -8.35 -4.12
CA GLU A 227 40.21 -7.26 -3.15
C GLU A 227 40.26 -5.91 -3.84
N THR A 228 41.11 -5.75 -4.87
CA THR A 228 41.16 -4.50 -5.65
C THR A 228 39.83 -4.18 -6.36
N VAL A 229 39.14 -5.19 -6.89
CA VAL A 229 37.79 -5.02 -7.47
C VAL A 229 36.77 -4.62 -6.40
N ARG A 230 36.82 -5.24 -5.21
CA ARG A 230 35.94 -4.87 -4.08
C ARG A 230 36.20 -3.43 -3.63
N GLU A 231 37.46 -3.02 -3.50
CA GLU A 231 37.82 -1.64 -3.13
C GLU A 231 37.30 -0.63 -4.15
N GLN A 232 37.43 -0.91 -5.45
CA GLN A 232 36.86 -0.06 -6.50
C GLN A 232 35.34 0.02 -6.40
N SER A 233 34.66 -1.10 -6.15
CA SER A 233 33.20 -1.12 -5.97
C SER A 233 32.76 -0.29 -4.76
N ILE A 234 33.48 -0.37 -3.64
CA ILE A 234 33.19 0.41 -2.43
C ILE A 234 33.43 1.90 -2.68
N ALA A 235 34.51 2.26 -3.38
CA ALA A 235 34.77 3.65 -3.75
C ALA A 235 33.67 4.21 -4.68
N GLN A 236 33.20 3.42 -5.64
CA GLN A 236 32.10 3.79 -6.53
C GLN A 236 30.79 3.95 -5.76
N LEU A 237 30.46 3.03 -4.84
CA LEU A 237 29.28 3.14 -3.98
C LEU A 237 29.35 4.37 -3.07
N ARG A 238 30.52 4.69 -2.51
CA ARG A 238 30.71 5.92 -1.73
C ARG A 238 30.53 7.17 -2.60
N GLN A 239 31.01 7.15 -3.84
CA GLN A 239 30.81 8.26 -4.77
C GLN A 239 29.34 8.41 -5.17
N GLN A 240 28.63 7.30 -5.38
CA GLN A 240 27.19 7.30 -5.64
C GLN A 240 26.42 7.84 -4.42
N LEU A 241 26.72 7.37 -3.22
CA LEU A 241 26.08 7.86 -1.99
C LEU A 241 26.37 9.35 -1.72
N ALA A 242 27.56 9.84 -2.09
CA ALA A 242 27.89 11.26 -2.01
C ALA A 242 27.20 12.10 -3.10
N ALA A 243 26.88 11.50 -4.25
CA ALA A 243 26.17 12.15 -5.35
C ALA A 243 24.65 12.10 -5.20
N THR A 244 24.11 11.15 -4.45
CA THR A 244 22.68 11.10 -4.11
C THR A 244 22.35 12.28 -3.19
N PRO A 245 21.44 13.19 -3.58
CA PRO A 245 21.00 14.26 -2.69
C PRO A 245 20.49 13.64 -1.38
N SER A 246 20.88 14.22 -0.25
CA SER A 246 20.49 13.66 1.04
C SER A 246 18.96 13.64 1.14
N ALA A 247 18.39 12.55 1.62
CA ALA A 247 16.95 12.41 1.82
C ALA A 247 16.36 13.58 2.62
N ALA A 248 17.16 14.22 3.49
CA ALA A 248 16.78 15.44 4.21
C ALA A 248 16.49 16.65 3.29
N ALA A 249 17.25 16.84 2.21
CA ALA A 249 17.01 17.91 1.25
C ALA A 249 15.73 17.67 0.43
N GLU A 250 15.45 16.41 0.08
CA GLU A 250 14.21 16.03 -0.61
C GLU A 250 12.99 16.20 0.30
N VAL A 251 13.07 15.79 1.57
CA VAL A 251 12.00 15.99 2.56
C VAL A 251 11.74 17.48 2.78
N ALA A 252 12.77 18.32 2.90
CA ALA A 252 12.61 19.76 3.03
C ALA A 252 11.95 20.39 1.78
N ALA A 253 12.30 19.93 0.58
CA ALA A 253 11.69 20.39 -0.66
C ALA A 253 10.21 19.96 -0.76
N LEU A 254 9.88 18.74 -0.34
CA LEU A 254 8.51 18.24 -0.29
C LEU A 254 7.68 19.02 0.74
N GLN A 255 8.24 19.30 1.92
CA GLN A 255 7.56 20.09 2.95
C GLN A 255 7.31 21.54 2.49
N ALA A 256 8.27 22.16 1.82
CA ALA A 256 8.10 23.48 1.21
C ALA A 256 6.99 23.49 0.14
N ARG A 257 6.92 22.42 -0.67
CA ARG A 257 5.87 22.25 -1.68
C ARG A 257 4.49 22.06 -1.06
N LEU A 258 4.38 21.27 0.00
CA LEU A 258 3.12 21.03 0.71
C LEU A 258 2.62 22.31 1.40
N ALA A 259 3.52 23.10 1.97
CA ALA A 259 3.20 24.41 2.53
C ALA A 259 2.67 25.38 1.46
N ALA A 260 3.31 25.43 0.28
CA ALA A 260 2.84 26.25 -0.84
C ALA A 260 1.46 25.80 -1.35
N GLU A 261 1.23 24.49 -1.51
CA GLU A 261 -0.06 23.96 -1.95
C GLU A 261 -1.18 24.25 -0.92
N THR A 262 -0.85 24.19 0.37
CA THR A 262 -1.80 24.52 1.45
C THR A 262 -2.18 26.00 1.41
N GLN A 263 -1.23 26.89 1.15
CA GLN A 263 -1.50 28.33 0.98
C GLN A 263 -2.40 28.59 -0.22
N GLU A 264 -2.16 27.92 -1.35
CA GLU A 264 -3.01 28.01 -2.54
C GLU A 264 -4.44 27.51 -2.27
N LYS A 265 -4.59 26.37 -1.58
CA LYS A 265 -5.92 25.84 -1.20
C LYS A 265 -6.68 26.81 -0.29
N ASN A 266 -6.00 27.41 0.68
CA ASN A 266 -6.60 28.41 1.56
C ASN A 266 -7.02 29.67 0.80
N ALA A 267 -6.21 30.13 -0.15
CA ALA A 267 -6.54 31.26 -1.01
C ALA A 267 -7.77 30.98 -1.89
N LEU A 268 -7.87 29.78 -2.46
CA LEU A 268 -9.03 29.35 -3.25
C LEU A 268 -10.30 29.24 -2.38
N ALA A 269 -10.20 28.69 -1.18
CA ALA A 269 -11.33 28.62 -0.25
C ALA A 269 -11.86 30.01 0.12
N ALA A 270 -10.97 30.97 0.39
CA ALA A 270 -11.34 32.36 0.66
C ALA A 270 -12.02 33.03 -0.55
N ALA A 271 -11.53 32.76 -1.77
CA ALA A 271 -12.12 33.27 -3.01
C ALA A 271 -13.53 32.68 -3.27
N ILE A 272 -13.75 31.40 -2.96
CA ILE A 272 -15.08 30.77 -3.08
C ILE A 272 -16.05 31.38 -2.04
N ALA A 273 -15.58 31.58 -0.81
CA ALA A 273 -16.40 32.19 0.24
C ALA A 273 -16.83 33.62 -0.11
N SER A 274 -15.91 34.44 -0.62
CA SER A 274 -16.23 35.81 -1.06
C SER A 274 -17.20 35.82 -2.24
N SER A 275 -17.03 34.94 -3.23
CA SER A 275 -17.95 34.79 -4.36
C SER A 275 -19.37 34.39 -3.92
N ARG A 276 -19.48 33.45 -2.97
CA ARG A 276 -20.79 33.06 -2.40
C ARG A 276 -21.46 34.23 -1.68
N GLN A 277 -20.70 35.04 -0.95
CA GLN A 277 -21.23 36.21 -0.27
C GLN A 277 -21.72 37.28 -1.25
N GLU A 278 -20.95 37.55 -2.31
CA GLU A 278 -21.34 38.47 -3.37
C GLU A 278 -22.61 38.00 -4.08
N ALA A 279 -22.72 36.70 -4.39
CA ALA A 279 -23.92 36.12 -4.99
C ALA A 279 -25.15 36.27 -4.09
N LYS A 280 -25.01 36.07 -2.77
CA LYS A 280 -26.10 36.31 -1.81
C LYS A 280 -26.54 37.77 -1.78
N VAL A 281 -25.60 38.72 -1.83
CA VAL A 281 -25.90 40.16 -1.88
C VAL A 281 -26.63 40.50 -3.18
N ARG A 282 -26.16 40.03 -4.33
CA ARG A 282 -26.82 40.23 -5.62
C ARG A 282 -28.23 39.63 -5.66
N ASN A 283 -28.43 38.44 -5.10
CA ASN A 283 -29.76 37.83 -5.04
C ASN A 283 -30.73 38.66 -4.17
N ARG A 284 -30.29 39.18 -3.03
CA ARG A 284 -31.11 40.09 -2.22
C ARG A 284 -31.45 41.38 -2.97
N GLU A 285 -30.51 41.91 -3.73
CA GLU A 285 -30.75 43.09 -4.56
C GLU A 285 -31.77 42.82 -5.69
N LEU A 286 -31.65 41.67 -6.36
CA LEU A 286 -32.60 41.25 -7.40
C LEU A 286 -34.01 41.02 -6.82
N GLU A 287 -34.10 40.42 -5.64
CA GLU A 287 -35.35 40.22 -4.92
C GLU A 287 -36.02 41.56 -4.59
N ALA A 288 -35.26 42.52 -4.05
CA ALA A 288 -35.77 43.87 -3.77
C ALA A 288 -36.28 44.57 -5.05
N ARG A 289 -35.55 44.43 -6.17
CA ARG A 289 -35.99 44.96 -7.48
C ARG A 289 -37.25 44.27 -7.99
N MET A 290 -37.38 42.95 -7.82
CA MET A 290 -38.59 42.21 -8.19
C MET A 290 -39.80 42.67 -7.39
N GLN A 291 -39.64 42.88 -6.07
CA GLN A 291 -40.70 43.43 -5.21
C GLN A 291 -41.10 44.85 -5.64
N GLN A 292 -40.13 45.71 -5.95
CA GLN A 292 -40.38 47.06 -6.46
C GLN A 292 -41.19 47.04 -7.78
N LEU A 293 -40.80 46.18 -8.72
CA LEU A 293 -41.55 46.00 -9.98
C LEU A 293 -42.95 45.44 -9.73
N GLY A 294 -43.09 44.49 -8.80
CA GLY A 294 -44.38 43.95 -8.37
C GLY A 294 -45.34 45.04 -7.87
N HIS A 295 -44.85 45.96 -7.04
CA HIS A 295 -45.64 47.10 -6.57
C HIS A 295 -46.07 48.04 -7.70
N GLN A 296 -45.19 48.32 -8.67
CA GLN A 296 -45.53 49.15 -9.83
C GLN A 296 -46.60 48.50 -10.70
N VAL A 297 -46.50 47.19 -10.95
CA VAL A 297 -47.52 46.44 -11.73
C VAL A 297 -48.87 46.46 -11.01
N ALA A 298 -48.89 46.27 -9.68
CA ALA A 298 -50.11 46.35 -8.88
C ALA A 298 -50.77 47.75 -8.93
N GLN A 299 -49.98 48.82 -8.97
CA GLN A 299 -50.48 50.19 -9.14
C GLN A 299 -51.12 50.42 -10.52
N LEU A 300 -50.54 49.84 -11.58
CA LEU A 300 -51.10 49.94 -12.94
C LEU A 300 -52.40 49.13 -13.10
N GLN A 301 -52.48 47.96 -12.46
CA GLN A 301 -53.69 47.12 -12.48
C GLN A 301 -54.83 47.75 -11.69
N SER A 302 -54.57 48.31 -10.51
CA SER A 302 -55.61 48.96 -9.70
C SER A 302 -56.16 50.24 -10.36
N ARG A 303 -55.36 50.95 -11.15
CA ARG A 303 -55.80 52.13 -11.91
C ARG A 303 -56.73 51.80 -13.09
N SER A 304 -56.70 50.57 -13.60
CA SER A 304 -57.48 50.17 -14.80
C SER A 304 -58.93 49.77 -14.51
N THR A 305 -59.31 49.60 -13.23
CA THR A 305 -60.62 49.01 -12.86
C THR A 305 -61.68 50.05 -12.46
N SER A 306 -61.36 51.36 -12.44
CA SER A 306 -62.35 52.41 -12.13
C SER A 306 -62.89 53.10 -13.38
N ALA A 307 -63.75 52.42 -14.14
CA ALA A 307 -64.62 53.05 -15.13
C ALA A 307 -66.07 52.57 -14.89
N PRO A 308 -66.97 53.42 -14.36
CA PRO A 308 -68.38 53.07 -14.26
C PRO A 308 -69.04 53.21 -15.64
N ALA A 309 -69.58 52.12 -16.15
CA ALA A 309 -70.36 52.10 -17.39
C ALA A 309 -71.86 52.03 -17.06
N THR A 310 -72.59 53.09 -17.42
CA THR A 310 -74.04 53.08 -17.65
C THR A 310 -74.27 52.98 -19.17
N ALA A 311 -75.20 52.11 -19.58
CA ALA A 311 -75.56 51.63 -20.93
C ALA A 311 -76.16 52.71 -21.88
N PRO A 312 -76.69 52.43 -23.12
CA PRO A 312 -76.88 51.15 -23.85
C PRO A 312 -76.59 51.13 -25.39
N ALA A 313 -76.69 49.91 -25.94
CA ALA A 313 -77.07 49.46 -27.30
C ALA A 313 -77.00 50.37 -28.55
N ALA A 314 -76.31 49.90 -29.61
CA ALA A 314 -76.92 49.51 -30.91
C ALA A 314 -75.86 49.20 -32.01
N ALA A 315 -76.00 48.01 -32.59
CA ALA A 315 -75.99 47.67 -34.02
C ALA A 315 -74.84 48.09 -34.99
N THR A 316 -74.35 47.06 -35.68
CA THR A 316 -74.11 46.90 -37.14
C THR A 316 -72.81 47.34 -37.85
N LEU A 317 -72.27 46.32 -38.55
CA LEU A 317 -71.64 46.26 -39.90
C LEU A 317 -70.12 46.47 -40.09
N LEU A 318 -69.53 45.41 -40.68
CA LEU A 318 -68.46 45.29 -41.67
C LEU A 318 -67.56 46.51 -41.94
N THR A 319 -66.25 46.27 -42.13
CA THR A 319 -65.53 46.47 -43.42
C THR A 319 -64.00 46.37 -43.27
N THR A 320 -63.43 45.51 -44.13
CA THR A 320 -62.08 45.40 -44.72
C THR A 320 -60.80 45.93 -44.04
N ALA A 321 -59.78 45.07 -44.09
CA ALA A 321 -58.35 45.38 -44.06
C ALA A 321 -57.94 46.53 -45.00
N PRO A 322 -56.78 47.16 -44.74
CA PRO A 322 -55.70 47.01 -45.70
C PRO A 322 -54.34 46.71 -45.05
N ALA A 323 -53.48 46.13 -45.89
CA ALA A 323 -52.07 45.92 -45.64
C ALA A 323 -51.24 47.21 -45.86
N SER A 324 -50.03 47.19 -45.30
CA SER A 324 -48.77 47.67 -45.91
C SER A 324 -48.11 48.94 -45.39
N SER A 325 -46.77 48.88 -45.49
CA SER A 325 -45.71 49.90 -45.35
C SER A 325 -45.34 50.35 -43.94
N ALA A 326 -44.13 50.80 -43.62
CA ALA A 326 -42.76 50.63 -44.11
C ALA A 326 -41.85 51.43 -43.14
N GLN A 327 -40.62 50.96 -42.95
CA GLN A 327 -39.38 51.75 -42.82
C GLN A 327 -39.22 52.84 -41.72
N SER A 328 -38.21 52.58 -40.88
CA SER A 328 -37.06 53.45 -40.58
C SER A 328 -37.24 54.83 -39.92
N ALA A 329 -36.65 55.00 -38.73
CA ALA A 329 -35.70 56.10 -38.44
C ALA A 329 -34.90 55.86 -37.14
N ARG A 330 -33.56 55.97 -37.26
CA ARG A 330 -32.54 56.05 -36.19
C ARG A 330 -32.56 57.44 -35.53
N VAL A 331 -32.22 57.55 -34.24
CA VAL A 331 -31.28 58.51 -33.60
C VAL A 331 -30.99 57.95 -32.17
N ARG A 332 -29.88 57.26 -31.87
CA ARG A 332 -28.51 57.69 -31.48
C ARG A 332 -28.43 58.72 -30.32
N ALA A 333 -28.06 58.25 -29.13
CA ALA A 333 -27.31 59.04 -28.14
C ALA A 333 -26.28 58.13 -27.45
N SER A 334 -25.05 58.62 -27.45
CA SER A 334 -23.81 57.93 -27.17
C SER A 334 -23.50 57.94 -25.67
N GLY A 335 -23.09 56.79 -25.11
CA GLY A 335 -22.42 56.69 -23.83
C GLY A 335 -21.17 55.81 -23.99
N PRO A 336 -19.96 56.26 -23.62
CA PRO A 336 -18.73 55.54 -23.90
C PRO A 336 -18.57 54.39 -22.90
N ILE A 337 -19.01 53.19 -23.28
CA ILE A 337 -18.60 51.96 -22.62
C ILE A 337 -17.32 51.52 -23.33
N ALA A 338 -16.19 51.70 -22.67
CA ALA A 338 -14.93 51.12 -23.08
C ALA A 338 -15.11 49.60 -23.26
N PRO A 339 -14.85 49.01 -24.44
CA PRO A 339 -14.83 47.58 -24.59
C PRO A 339 -13.62 47.05 -23.82
N ARG A 340 -13.88 46.39 -22.69
CA ARG A 340 -12.86 45.60 -22.00
C ARG A 340 -12.50 44.45 -22.97
N PRO A 341 -11.25 44.36 -23.47
CA PRO A 341 -10.86 43.22 -24.28
C PRO A 341 -10.90 42.00 -23.38
N VAL A 342 -11.87 41.13 -23.59
CA VAL A 342 -11.79 39.76 -23.09
C VAL A 342 -10.71 39.11 -23.96
N ALA A 343 -9.47 39.18 -23.47
CA ALA A 343 -8.37 38.42 -24.02
C ALA A 343 -8.77 36.95 -23.91
N ALA A 344 -9.29 36.39 -25.01
CA ALA A 344 -9.33 34.96 -25.22
C ALA A 344 -7.87 34.50 -25.06
N THR A 345 -7.57 33.93 -23.90
CA THR A 345 -6.27 33.32 -23.62
C THR A 345 -6.21 32.14 -24.57
N PRO A 346 -5.33 32.16 -25.60
CA PRO A 346 -5.14 30.97 -26.40
C PRO A 346 -4.61 29.92 -25.43
N TRP A 347 -5.37 28.83 -25.29
CA TRP A 347 -4.95 27.60 -24.63
C TRP A 347 -3.76 27.04 -25.42
N GLN A 348 -2.59 27.66 -25.24
CA GLN A 348 -1.34 27.10 -25.70
C GLN A 348 -1.04 25.96 -24.75
N LEU A 349 -1.46 24.75 -25.14
CA LEU A 349 -0.89 23.53 -24.59
C LEU A 349 0.62 23.70 -24.68
N GLN A 350 1.25 23.85 -23.51
CA GLN A 350 2.70 23.94 -23.39
C GLN A 350 3.27 22.53 -23.61
N TRP A 351 3.22 22.05 -24.86
CA TRP A 351 3.91 20.87 -25.38
C TRP A 351 5.35 20.72 -24.86
N PRO A 352 6.16 21.78 -24.66
CA PRO A 352 7.48 21.61 -24.05
C PRO A 352 7.46 21.01 -22.63
N ARG A 353 6.43 21.28 -21.82
CA ARG A 353 6.34 20.71 -20.46
C ARG A 353 5.88 19.25 -20.48
N VAL A 354 4.98 18.90 -21.40
CA VAL A 354 4.54 17.51 -21.60
C VAL A 354 5.69 16.64 -22.15
N ALA A 355 6.49 17.18 -23.07
CA ALA A 355 7.67 16.49 -23.58
C ALA A 355 8.73 16.25 -22.47
N LEU A 356 8.93 17.23 -21.57
CA LEU A 356 9.90 17.10 -20.49
C LEU A 356 9.46 16.06 -19.45
N VAL A 357 8.15 15.99 -19.15
CA VAL A 357 7.58 14.95 -18.27
C VAL A 357 7.70 13.56 -18.91
N LEU A 358 7.42 13.42 -20.21
CA LEU A 358 7.58 12.13 -20.91
C LEU A 358 9.03 11.66 -21.01
N VAL A 359 9.99 12.57 -21.20
CA VAL A 359 11.42 12.23 -21.19
C VAL A 359 11.88 11.84 -19.79
N LEU A 360 11.41 12.51 -18.75
CA LEU A 360 11.73 12.16 -17.36
C LEU A 360 11.16 10.78 -16.98
N LEU A 361 9.89 10.50 -17.35
CA LEU A 361 9.26 9.20 -17.12
C LEU A 361 9.95 8.07 -17.89
N GLY A 362 10.36 8.34 -19.14
CA GLY A 362 11.10 7.39 -19.97
C GLY A 362 12.51 7.10 -19.43
N GLY A 363 13.19 8.11 -18.87
CA GLY A 363 14.50 7.96 -18.24
C GLY A 363 14.46 7.08 -16.98
N ILE A 364 13.43 7.23 -16.15
CA ILE A 364 13.26 6.44 -14.92
C ILE A 364 12.87 4.99 -15.26
N GLY A 365 12.00 4.77 -16.25
CA GLY A 365 11.61 3.44 -16.70
C GLY A 365 12.77 2.63 -17.30
N ALA A 366 13.66 3.28 -18.07
CA ALA A 366 14.84 2.62 -18.63
C ALA A 366 15.91 2.31 -17.57
N GLY A 367 16.06 3.17 -16.55
CA GLY A 367 16.99 2.95 -15.45
C GLY A 367 16.64 1.75 -14.57
N GLY A 368 15.34 1.55 -14.27
CA GLY A 368 14.87 0.41 -13.48
C GLY A 368 15.05 -0.94 -14.18
N TRP A 369 14.83 -0.99 -15.50
CA TRP A 369 14.95 -2.23 -16.28
C TRP A 369 16.40 -2.71 -16.41
N ALA A 370 17.37 -1.80 -16.51
CA ALA A 370 18.79 -2.16 -16.60
C ALA A 370 19.35 -2.76 -15.30
N VAL A 371 18.93 -2.26 -14.13
CA VAL A 371 19.38 -2.78 -12.83
C VAL A 371 18.80 -4.17 -12.57
N GLN A 372 17.56 -4.43 -12.96
CA GLN A 372 16.90 -5.73 -12.76
C GLN A 372 17.49 -6.84 -13.65
N HIS A 373 17.98 -6.50 -14.85
CA HIS A 373 18.56 -7.50 -15.76
C HIS A 373 20.04 -7.83 -15.50
N TYR A 374 20.80 -6.93 -14.87
CA TYR A 374 22.23 -7.17 -14.57
C TYR A 374 22.49 -7.89 -13.23
N ALA A 375 21.47 -8.02 -12.37
CA ALA A 375 21.58 -8.67 -11.06
C ALA A 375 21.17 -10.16 -11.04
N ARG A 376 21.12 -10.85 -12.19
CA ARG A 376 20.92 -12.30 -12.22
C ARG A 376 22.26 -13.02 -12.00
N PRO A 377 22.48 -13.69 -10.86
CA PRO A 377 23.65 -14.55 -10.69
C PRO A 377 23.58 -15.71 -11.69
N VAL A 378 24.68 -15.94 -12.39
CA VAL A 378 24.87 -17.07 -13.30
C VAL A 378 24.87 -18.35 -12.45
N ALA A 379 23.71 -19.01 -12.38
CA ALA A 379 23.60 -20.35 -11.83
C ALA A 379 24.37 -21.32 -12.75
N GLY A 380 25.34 -22.03 -12.16
CA GLY A 380 26.17 -23.01 -12.85
C GLY A 380 25.38 -24.24 -13.33
N PRO A 381 26.00 -25.07 -14.17
CA PRO A 381 25.34 -26.17 -14.84
C PRO A 381 25.00 -27.30 -13.86
N THR A 382 23.72 -27.68 -13.82
CA THR A 382 23.26 -28.89 -13.15
C THR A 382 23.66 -30.11 -13.97
N GLU A 383 24.65 -30.85 -13.48
CA GLU A 383 24.99 -32.17 -13.97
C GLU A 383 23.82 -33.14 -13.82
N THR A 384 23.56 -33.84 -14.91
CA THR A 384 22.60 -34.93 -15.02
C THR A 384 23.35 -36.24 -14.79
N SER A 385 22.99 -37.05 -13.77
CA SER A 385 23.08 -38.52 -13.84
C SER A 385 22.44 -39.27 -12.66
N ARG A 386 21.41 -40.04 -13.03
CA ARG A 386 20.83 -41.32 -12.53
C ARG A 386 21.79 -42.32 -11.79
N PRO A 387 21.32 -43.48 -11.26
CA PRO A 387 19.94 -43.99 -11.10
C PRO A 387 19.59 -44.69 -9.76
N ALA A 388 18.28 -44.96 -9.63
CA ALA A 388 17.57 -46.01 -8.89
C ALA A 388 18.38 -47.09 -8.13
N ARG A 389 17.99 -47.31 -6.86
CA ARG A 389 18.09 -48.61 -6.19
C ARG A 389 16.87 -48.87 -5.31
N GLU A 390 16.25 -50.00 -5.58
CA GLU A 390 15.17 -50.67 -4.89
C GLU A 390 15.60 -51.27 -3.53
N ASP A 391 14.63 -51.26 -2.61
CA ASP A 391 14.22 -52.36 -1.71
C ASP A 391 14.96 -52.61 -0.37
N ARG A 392 14.13 -52.96 0.65
CA ARG A 392 14.42 -53.55 1.99
C ARG A 392 15.08 -52.66 3.06
N SER A 393 14.69 -52.63 4.34
CA SER A 393 13.82 -53.44 5.23
C SER A 393 13.44 -52.53 6.42
N ASP A 394 12.19 -52.45 6.88
CA ASP A 394 11.61 -53.24 7.98
C ASP A 394 12.63 -53.81 9.00
N ILE A 395 12.97 -53.00 10.01
CA ILE A 395 13.30 -53.45 11.38
C ILE A 395 12.78 -52.36 12.33
N GLY A 396 11.76 -52.72 13.12
CA GLY A 396 11.40 -51.97 14.31
C GLY A 396 12.49 -52.11 15.36
N ASP A 397 12.90 -50.98 15.93
CA ASP A 397 13.62 -50.97 17.20
C ASP A 397 12.93 -49.99 18.14
N GLU A 398 12.35 -50.61 19.15
CA GLU A 398 11.89 -50.06 20.40
C GLU A 398 13.12 -49.48 21.13
N ASN A 399 13.19 -48.16 21.26
CA ASN A 399 14.13 -47.54 22.20
C ASN A 399 13.39 -46.47 23.01
N LEU A 400 12.73 -46.99 24.05
CA LEU A 400 12.40 -46.28 25.27
C LEU A 400 13.69 -45.98 26.05
N GLU A 401 13.65 -44.94 26.88
CA GLU A 401 14.60 -44.60 27.96
C GLU A 401 15.80 -43.71 27.58
N ALA A 402 15.62 -42.40 27.72
CA ALA A 402 16.31 -41.60 28.75
C ALA A 402 15.95 -40.12 28.58
N ALA A 403 14.87 -39.72 29.26
CA ALA A 403 14.54 -38.31 29.47
C ALA A 403 15.60 -37.68 30.38
N ALA A 404 16.37 -36.73 29.86
CA ALA A 404 17.12 -35.79 30.69
C ALA A 404 16.13 -34.75 31.25
N PRO A 405 16.18 -34.43 32.56
CA PRO A 405 15.25 -33.48 33.17
C PRO A 405 15.52 -32.07 32.65
N THR A 406 14.49 -31.49 32.03
CA THR A 406 14.50 -30.13 31.50
C THR A 406 14.43 -29.10 32.62
N LEU A 407 15.33 -28.12 32.56
CA LEU A 407 15.49 -26.95 33.41
C LEU A 407 14.38 -25.89 33.14
N PHE A 408 13.10 -26.28 33.21
CA PHE A 408 11.95 -25.38 32.97
C PHE A 408 11.05 -25.16 34.19
N ASP A 409 11.51 -25.52 35.39
CA ASP A 409 10.76 -25.31 36.65
C ASP A 409 11.15 -24.01 37.37
N ILE A 410 11.46 -22.95 36.62
CA ILE A 410 11.62 -21.59 37.16
C ILE A 410 10.54 -20.72 36.53
N GLN A 411 9.34 -20.77 37.10
CA GLN A 411 8.30 -19.78 36.86
C GLN A 411 8.69 -18.48 37.58
N PRO A 412 8.81 -17.33 36.91
CA PRO A 412 8.76 -16.06 37.60
C PRO A 412 7.30 -15.73 37.95
N ASP A 413 7.04 -15.58 39.25
CA ASP A 413 5.81 -15.05 39.83
C ASP A 413 5.34 -13.80 39.08
N THR A 414 4.15 -13.89 38.49
CA THR A 414 3.41 -12.73 38.00
C THR A 414 2.89 -11.93 39.19
N ILE A 415 3.40 -10.71 39.36
CA ILE A 415 2.80 -9.68 40.20
C ILE A 415 1.40 -9.37 39.62
N GLN A 416 0.35 -9.84 40.29
CA GLN A 416 -1.01 -9.35 40.07
C GLN A 416 -1.10 -7.94 40.66
N VAL A 417 -1.28 -6.94 39.80
CA VAL A 417 -1.67 -5.59 40.22
C VAL A 417 -3.19 -5.53 40.14
N ASP A 418 -3.84 -5.67 41.29
CA ASP A 418 -5.26 -5.41 41.49
C ASP A 418 -5.61 -4.01 40.97
N SER A 419 -6.49 -3.96 39.97
CA SER A 419 -7.10 -2.73 39.45
C SER A 419 -8.61 -2.84 39.59
N GLU A 420 -9.09 -2.99 40.82
CA GLU A 420 -10.47 -2.71 41.16
C GLU A 420 -10.52 -1.49 42.09
N GLN A 421 -11.63 -0.76 42.00
CA GLN A 421 -12.03 0.35 42.85
C GLN A 421 -11.62 1.74 42.36
N LEU A 422 -12.44 2.29 41.46
CA LEU A 422 -13.12 3.57 41.71
C LEU A 422 -14.19 3.78 40.64
N ASP A 423 -15.38 3.28 40.94
CA ASP A 423 -16.60 3.72 40.30
C ASP A 423 -17.55 4.26 41.38
N SER A 424 -18.26 5.32 41.02
CA SER A 424 -19.39 5.94 41.73
C SER A 424 -19.12 6.86 42.94
N ALA A 425 -19.24 8.17 42.74
CA ALA A 425 -20.40 8.95 43.25
C ALA A 425 -20.32 10.46 42.96
N ARG A 426 -21.50 11.05 42.73
CA ARG A 426 -21.89 12.48 42.62
C ARG A 426 -21.69 13.12 41.25
N GLU A 427 -22.72 13.29 40.41
CA GLU A 427 -24.02 13.96 40.66
C GLU A 427 -23.85 15.31 41.37
N VAL A 428 -23.97 16.39 40.60
CA VAL A 428 -24.73 17.63 40.85
C VAL A 428 -24.37 18.64 39.76
N ALA A 429 -25.33 18.91 38.87
CA ALA A 429 -25.41 20.18 38.13
C ALA A 429 -25.80 21.30 39.12
N PRO A 430 -25.32 22.54 38.94
CA PRO A 430 -26.11 23.47 38.14
C PRO A 430 -25.30 24.52 37.33
N GLU A 431 -25.90 24.93 36.21
CA GLU A 431 -25.72 26.21 35.50
C GLU A 431 -26.14 27.42 36.38
N PRO A 432 -26.03 28.69 35.95
CA PRO A 432 -24.90 29.46 35.39
C PRO A 432 -24.57 30.71 36.24
N ALA A 433 -23.37 31.29 36.10
CA ALA A 433 -23.14 32.71 36.41
C ALA A 433 -21.92 33.29 35.67
N THR A 434 -22.17 34.08 34.62
CA THR A 434 -21.32 35.22 34.25
C THR A 434 -21.36 36.27 35.36
N PRO A 435 -20.23 36.91 35.73
CA PRO A 435 -19.92 38.21 35.11
C PRO A 435 -18.42 38.56 34.94
N ALA A 436 -18.15 39.24 33.82
CA ALA A 436 -17.34 40.47 33.67
C ALA A 436 -15.81 40.48 33.96
N PRO A 437 -15.06 41.42 33.34
CA PRO A 437 -13.65 41.29 33.00
C PRO A 437 -12.70 42.07 33.93
N ALA A 438 -11.46 41.60 34.06
CA ALA A 438 -10.32 42.37 34.58
C ALA A 438 -9.04 41.94 33.83
N ALA A 439 -8.43 42.89 33.14
CA ALA A 439 -7.10 43.44 33.43
C ALA A 439 -5.94 42.52 32.98
N GLU A 440 -5.25 42.85 31.88
CA GLU A 440 -4.02 43.66 31.92
C GLU A 440 -2.94 43.05 32.83
N VAL A 441 -1.96 42.31 32.27
CA VAL A 441 -0.52 42.41 32.62
C VAL A 441 0.32 41.93 31.42
N MET A 442 1.36 42.72 31.15
CA MET A 442 2.42 42.60 30.15
C MET A 442 3.44 41.48 30.44
N ASP A 443 4.15 40.99 29.41
CA ASP A 443 5.62 41.06 29.26
C ASP A 443 6.04 40.28 27.99
N SER A 444 6.63 40.90 26.96
CA SER A 444 8.04 41.32 26.83
C SER A 444 9.01 40.15 26.65
N VAL A 445 9.40 39.86 25.39
CA VAL A 445 10.75 39.35 25.05
C VAL A 445 11.15 39.86 23.65
N VAL A 446 11.98 40.91 23.67
CA VAL A 446 13.24 41.14 22.95
C VAL A 446 13.46 40.45 21.58
N ALA A 447 13.63 41.26 20.54
CA ALA A 447 14.31 40.91 19.30
C ALA A 447 15.76 41.45 19.31
N PRO A 448 16.77 40.69 18.86
CA PRO A 448 18.07 41.25 18.54
C PRO A 448 18.13 41.70 17.08
N ALA A 449 18.70 42.89 16.89
CA ALA A 449 19.12 43.45 15.62
C ALA A 449 20.64 43.36 15.53
N GLU A 450 21.16 42.70 14.50
CA GLU A 450 22.50 42.87 13.91
C GLU A 450 22.38 42.38 12.45
N GLY A 451 22.99 42.96 11.43
CA GLY A 451 23.94 44.06 11.31
C GLY A 451 24.22 44.26 9.81
N ILE A 452 24.69 45.46 9.45
CA ILE A 452 25.31 45.77 8.15
C ILE A 452 26.82 45.68 8.32
#